data_AF-A0A2E3B9J5-F1
#
_entry.id   AF-A0A2E3B9J5-F1
#
_cell.length_a   1.000
_cell.length_b   1.000
_cell.length_c   1.000
_cell.angle_alpha   90.00
_cell.angle_beta   90.00
_cell.angle_gamma   90.00
#
_symmetry.space_group_name_H-M   'P 1'
#
loop_
_entity.id
_entity.type
_entity.pdbx_description
1 polymer ?
#
loop_
_entity_poly.entity_id
_entity_poly.type
_entity_poly.pdbx_seq_one_letter_code
_entity_poly.pdbx_strand_id
1 'polypeptide(L)'
;MLAILLLSTQACHLCELAEQVLQQAFSQPEIQQLMLFQPLDVYVQDIIDHPKWLELFGEKIPVLFDEKTESTLCWPFDASATVEWLQKLHLQAGSSLS
;
A
#
# COMPACT_ATOMS: atom_id res chain seq x y z
N MET A 1 -14.61 3.51 1.23
CA MET A 1 -13.70 2.40 1.57
C MET A 1 -12.48 2.50 0.68
N LEU A 2 -11.31 2.62 1.30
CA LEU A 2 -10.01 2.61 0.64
C LEU A 2 -9.50 1.16 0.64
N ALA A 3 -8.87 0.74 -0.45
CA ALA A 3 -8.31 -0.60 -0.57
C ALA A 3 -6.96 -0.46 -1.25
N ILE A 4 -5.94 -1.11 -0.70
CA ILE A 4 -4.59 -1.11 -1.27
C ILE A 4 -4.09 -2.55 -1.42
N LEU A 5 -3.18 -2.75 -2.37
CA LEU A 5 -2.49 -4.01 -2.60
C LEU A 5 -1.05 -3.92 -2.08
N LEU A 6 -0.60 -4.95 -1.38
CA LEU A 6 0.82 -5.25 -1.20
C LEU A 6 1.22 -6.24 -2.30
N LEU A 7 1.82 -5.72 -3.36
CA LEU A 7 2.34 -6.51 -4.46
C LEU A 7 3.59 -7.26 -4.00
N SER A 8 3.53 -8.59 -4.10
CA SER A 8 4.43 -9.54 -3.46
C SER A 8 4.68 -10.75 -4.38
N THR A 9 5.59 -11.63 -3.99
CA THR A 9 5.75 -12.98 -4.55
C THR A 9 6.00 -13.97 -3.41
N GLN A 10 5.67 -15.26 -3.62
CA GLN A 10 5.98 -16.33 -2.67
C GLN A 10 7.44 -16.30 -2.15
N ALA A 11 7.61 -16.64 -0.87
CA ALA A 11 8.91 -16.77 -0.19
C ALA A 11 9.83 -15.53 -0.24
N CYS A 12 9.26 -14.33 -0.33
CA CYS A 12 10.04 -13.09 -0.35
C CYS A 12 10.23 -12.53 1.07
N HIS A 13 11.46 -12.62 1.61
CA HIS A 13 11.80 -12.04 2.92
C HIS A 13 11.56 -10.53 2.99
N LEU A 14 11.73 -9.81 1.88
CA LEU A 14 11.44 -8.37 1.83
C LEU A 14 9.95 -8.08 2.01
N CYS A 15 9.06 -8.97 1.55
CA CYS A 15 7.62 -8.80 1.73
C CYS A 15 7.23 -8.96 3.20
N GLU A 16 7.86 -9.89 3.94
CA GLU A 16 7.67 -10.00 5.40
C GLU A 16 8.07 -8.72 6.13
N LEU A 17 9.17 -8.07 5.72
CA LEU A 17 9.60 -6.78 6.28
C LEU A 17 8.58 -5.68 5.96
N ALA A 18 8.05 -5.64 4.73
CA ALA A 18 7.01 -4.68 4.36
C ALA A 18 5.71 -4.86 5.16
N GLU A 19 5.31 -6.10 5.44
CA GLU A 19 4.17 -6.38 6.33
C GLU A 19 4.42 -5.86 7.76
N GLN A 20 5.63 -6.02 8.30
CA GLN A 20 6.00 -5.42 9.59
C GLN A 20 5.94 -3.90 9.56
N VAL A 21 6.41 -3.28 8.47
CA VAL A 21 6.32 -1.82 8.28
C VAL A 21 4.86 -1.37 8.22
N LEU A 22 3.99 -2.11 7.53
CA LEU A 22 2.54 -1.83 7.50
C LEU A 22 1.92 -1.93 8.90
N GLN A 23 2.26 -2.95 9.69
CA GLN A 23 1.79 -3.07 11.07
C GLN A 23 2.23 -1.87 11.93
N GLN A 24 3.46 -1.39 11.75
CA GLN A 24 3.97 -0.21 12.44
C GLN A 24 3.27 1.07 12.01
N ALA A 25 2.99 1.23 10.70
CA ALA A 25 2.23 2.35 10.16
C ALA A 25 0.79 2.37 10.69
N PHE A 26 0.13 1.21 10.75
CA PHE A 26 -1.24 1.07 11.27
C PHE A 26 -1.35 1.26 12.79
N SER A 27 -0.23 1.13 13.49
CA SER A 27 -0.14 1.46 14.92
C SER A 27 -0.01 2.96 15.16
N GLN A 28 0.25 3.78 14.13
CA GLN A 28 0.36 5.23 14.29
C GLN A 28 -1.01 5.88 14.54
N PRO A 29 -1.14 6.80 15.51
CA PRO A 29 -2.41 7.44 15.86
C PRO A 29 -3.10 8.13 14.68
N GLU A 30 -2.35 8.73 13.77
CA GLU A 30 -2.86 9.44 12.60
C GLU A 30 -3.60 8.48 11.66
N ILE A 31 -3.06 7.27 11.48
CA ILE A 31 -3.66 6.24 10.64
C ILE A 31 -4.86 5.60 11.32
N GLN A 32 -4.77 5.32 12.63
CA GLN A 32 -5.91 4.82 13.41
C GLN A 32 -7.09 5.78 13.34
N GLN A 33 -6.83 7.09 13.48
CA GLN A 33 -7.86 8.11 13.36
C GLN A 33 -8.46 8.15 11.95
N LEU A 34 -7.63 8.08 10.91
CA LEU A 34 -8.10 8.04 9.52
C LEU A 34 -9.03 6.86 9.23
N MET A 35 -8.67 5.67 9.73
CA MET A 35 -9.45 4.44 9.54
C MET A 35 -10.84 4.48 10.18
N LEU A 36 -11.06 5.33 11.21
CA LEU A 36 -12.38 5.54 11.80
C LEU A 36 -13.35 6.22 10.83
N PHE A 37 -12.85 7.12 9.98
CA PHE A 37 -13.67 7.88 9.02
C PHE A 37 -13.68 7.24 7.64
N GLN A 38 -12.59 6.56 7.25
CA GLN A 38 -12.48 5.85 5.98
C GLN A 38 -11.80 4.50 6.21
N PRO A 39 -12.58 3.40 6.30
CA PRO A 39 -12.03 2.06 6.43
C PRO A 39 -11.04 1.76 5.31
N LEU A 40 -9.92 1.14 5.67
CA LEU A 40 -8.83 0.73 4.80
C LEU A 40 -8.67 -0.79 4.87
N ASP A 41 -8.78 -1.45 3.71
CA ASP A 41 -8.43 -2.85 3.54
C ASP A 41 -7.08 -2.99 2.82
N VAL A 42 -6.30 -4.00 3.23
CA VAL A 42 -5.04 -4.37 2.58
C VAL A 42 -5.14 -5.79 2.06
N TYR A 43 -4.78 -5.99 0.80
CA TYR A 43 -4.71 -7.32 0.19
C TYR A 43 -3.27 -7.60 -0.25
N VAL A 44 -2.77 -8.79 0.08
CA VAL A 44 -1.50 -9.26 -0.48
C VAL A 44 -1.80 -9.90 -1.83
N GLN A 45 -1.10 -9.46 -2.87
CA GLN A 45 -1.30 -9.93 -4.22
C GLN A 45 0.01 -10.49 -4.78
N ASP A 46 -0.01 -11.76 -5.16
CA ASP A 46 1.10 -12.36 -5.90
C ASP A 46 1.09 -11.79 -7.33
N ILE A 47 2.19 -11.16 -7.74
CA ILE A 47 2.27 -10.52 -9.05
C ILE A 47 2.62 -11.51 -10.18
N ILE A 48 3.03 -12.75 -9.87
CA ILE A 48 3.41 -13.75 -10.87
C ILE A 48 2.25 -14.04 -11.84
N ASP A 49 1.02 -14.06 -11.32
CA ASP A 49 -0.18 -14.31 -12.12
C ASP A 49 -0.68 -13.09 -12.91
N HIS A 50 -0.01 -11.94 -12.76
CA HIS A 50 -0.40 -10.67 -13.37
C HIS A 50 0.74 -10.10 -14.24
N PRO A 51 0.85 -10.52 -15.52
CA PRO A 51 1.98 -10.18 -16.39
C PRO A 51 2.30 -8.69 -16.49
N LYS A 52 1.26 -7.84 -16.53
CA LYS A 52 1.42 -6.38 -16.57
C LYS A 52 2.09 -5.84 -15.29
N TRP A 53 1.71 -6.34 -14.12
CA TRP A 53 2.31 -5.93 -12.86
C TRP A 53 3.70 -6.52 -12.68
N LEU A 54 3.93 -7.75 -13.14
CA LEU A 54 5.24 -8.35 -13.15
C LEU A 54 6.24 -7.53 -13.99
N GLU A 55 5.83 -7.07 -15.17
CA GLU A 55 6.67 -6.20 -16.03
C GLU A 55 6.99 -4.85 -15.37
N LEU A 56 6.00 -4.23 -14.70
CA LEU A 56 6.14 -2.89 -14.14
C LEU A 56 6.84 -2.85 -12.77
N PHE A 57 6.61 -3.88 -11.95
CA PHE A 57 6.92 -3.91 -10.53
C PHE A 57 7.75 -5.12 -10.09
N GLY A 58 8.03 -6.09 -10.98
CA GLY A 58 8.75 -7.33 -10.62
C GLY A 58 10.09 -7.11 -9.92
N GLU A 59 10.84 -6.07 -10.30
CA GLU A 59 12.12 -5.72 -9.67
C GLU A 59 11.98 -4.75 -8.48
N LYS A 60 10.75 -4.32 -8.16
CA LYS A 60 10.44 -3.29 -7.16
C LYS A 60 9.68 -3.85 -5.96
N ILE A 61 9.26 -5.12 -6.00
CA ILE A 61 8.54 -5.75 -4.90
C ILE A 61 9.38 -5.74 -3.61
N PRO A 62 8.75 -5.52 -2.44
CA PRO A 62 7.33 -5.25 -2.23
C PRO A 62 6.88 -3.85 -2.69
N VAL A 63 5.68 -3.73 -3.23
CA VAL A 63 5.09 -2.42 -3.63
C VAL A 63 3.71 -2.26 -3.02
N LEU A 64 3.46 -1.13 -2.34
CA LEU A 64 2.09 -0.73 -2.01
C LEU A 64 1.45 -0.06 -3.23
N PHE A 65 0.24 -0.47 -3.59
CA PHE A 65 -0.43 -0.01 -4.79
C PHE A 65 -1.91 0.28 -4.53
N ASP A 66 -2.37 1.46 -4.91
CA ASP A 66 -3.80 1.78 -5.02
C ASP A 66 -4.21 1.76 -6.49
N GLU A 67 -5.03 0.77 -6.86
CA GLU A 67 -5.49 0.61 -8.25
C GLU A 67 -6.36 1.79 -8.72
N LYS A 68 -7.04 2.49 -7.81
CA LYS A 68 -7.97 3.56 -8.18
C LYS A 68 -7.25 4.80 -8.68
N THR A 69 -6.16 5.17 -8.02
CA THR A 69 -5.35 6.35 -8.37
C THR A 69 -4.09 5.99 -9.16
N GLU A 70 -3.84 4.70 -9.36
CA GLU A 70 -2.58 4.15 -9.88
C GLU A 70 -1.34 4.58 -9.07
N SER A 71 -1.55 5.02 -7.82
CA SER A 71 -0.47 5.47 -6.93
C SER A 71 0.28 4.30 -6.34
N THR A 72 1.60 4.41 -6.29
CA THR A 72 2.49 3.36 -5.80
C THR A 72 3.48 3.87 -4.76
N LEU A 73 3.81 3.06 -3.78
CA LEU A 73 4.98 3.22 -2.92
C LEU A 73 5.87 1.97 -3.07
N CYS A 74 6.98 2.12 -3.81
CA CYS A 74 7.91 1.03 -4.07
C CYS A 74 8.92 0.87 -2.92
N TRP A 75 9.36 -0.35 -2.66
CA TRP A 75 10.47 -0.61 -1.73
C TRP A 75 11.75 0.14 -2.15
N PRO A 76 12.59 0.60 -1.21
CA PRO A 76 12.43 0.55 0.24
C PRO A 76 11.50 1.64 0.79
N PHE A 77 10.68 1.29 1.79
CA PHE A 77 9.87 2.23 2.55
C PHE A 77 9.84 1.86 4.04
N ASP A 78 9.59 2.85 4.88
CA ASP A 78 9.40 2.70 6.31
C ASP A 78 7.99 3.12 6.74
N ALA A 79 7.72 3.09 8.05
CA ALA A 79 6.41 3.44 8.59
C ALA A 79 6.04 4.90 8.29
N SER A 80 7.00 5.82 8.31
CA SER A 80 6.74 7.25 8.06
C SER A 80 6.33 7.48 6.60
N ALA A 81 7.08 6.92 5.65
CA ALA A 81 6.77 7.01 4.23
C ALA A 81 5.41 6.37 3.91
N THR A 82 5.10 5.26 4.57
CA THR A 82 3.80 4.57 4.45
C THR A 82 2.65 5.45 4.95
N VAL A 83 2.80 6.08 6.12
CA VAL A 83 1.80 6.98 6.70
C VAL A 83 1.53 8.17 5.78
N GLU A 84 2.59 8.82 5.29
CA GLU A 84 2.47 9.95 4.37
C GLU A 84 1.76 9.57 3.06
N TRP A 85 2.07 8.39 2.52
CA TRP A 85 1.43 7.89 1.31
C TRP A 85 -0.07 7.63 1.53
N LEU A 86 -0.44 6.98 2.63
CA LEU A 86 -1.85 6.73 2.99
C LEU A 86 -2.65 8.02 3.19
N GLN A 87 -2.05 9.03 3.83
CA GLN A 87 -2.67 10.34 4.00
C GLN A 87 -2.95 11.02 2.65
N LYS A 88 -2.01 10.95 1.70
CA LYS A 88 -2.21 11.49 0.34
C LYS A 88 -3.34 10.77 -0.39
N LEU A 89 -3.42 9.44 -0.30
CA LEU A 89 -4.53 8.67 -0.88
C LEU A 89 -5.89 9.09 -0.31
N HIS A 90 -5.97 9.28 1.01
CA HIS A 90 -7.19 9.73 1.66
C HIS A 90 -7.67 11.09 1.13
N LEU A 91 -6.75 12.05 0.97
CA LEU A 91 -7.05 13.38 0.42
C LEU A 91 -7.55 13.32 -1.02
N GLN A 92 -6.96 12.45 -1.84
CA GLN A 92 -7.38 12.24 -3.22
C GLN A 92 -8.77 11.59 -3.31
N ALA A 93 -9.07 10.62 -2.44
CA ALA A 93 -10.38 9.98 -2.38
C ALA A 93 -11.51 10.97 -1.99
N GLY A 94 -11.22 12.01 -1.21
CA GLY A 94 -12.17 13.08 -0.88
C GLY A 94 -12.31 14.16 -1.96
N SER A 95 -11.37 14.25 -2.91
CA SER A 95 -11.32 15.32 -3.91
C SER A 95 -12.01 14.98 -5.24
N SER A 96 -12.45 13.73 -5.44
CA SER A 96 -13.16 13.30 -6.65
C SER A 96 -14.64 13.73 -6.74
N LEU A 97 -15.06 14.73 -5.95
CA LEU A 97 -16.27 15.52 -6.23
C LEU A 97 -15.83 16.90 -6.73
N SER A 98 -15.63 17.03 -8.04
CA SER A 98 -15.64 18.31 -8.77
C SER A 98 -16.15 18.07 -10.18
#